data_AF-A0A2N3GE66-F1
#
_entry.id   AF-A0A2N3GE66-F1
#
_cell.length_a   1.000
_cell.length_b   1.000
_cell.length_c   1.000
_cell.angle_alpha   90.00
_cell.angle_beta   90.00
_cell.angle_gamma   90.00
#
_symmetry.space_group_name_H-M   'P 1'
#
loop_
_entity.id
_entity.type
_entity.pdbx_description
1 polymer ?
#
loop_
_entity_poly.entity_id
_entity_poly.type
_entity_poly.pdbx_seq_one_letter_code
_entity_poly.pdbx_strand_id
1 'polypeptide(L)'
;MANHQPAPGSCRTCGATLKWVRMVESGKSLPVNPIPDPEHGNVAARWTGERWAAGYVLRRGELPKPGFKVFRPHAADCKPEAPKKTRSESAAAALF
;
A
#
# COMPACT_ATOMS: atom_id res chain seq x y z
N MET A 1 -23.90 -1.49 1.07
CA MET A 1 -22.86 -1.51 2.12
C MET A 1 -21.62 -0.83 1.53
N ALA A 2 -21.45 0.47 1.79
CA ALA A 2 -20.41 1.27 1.16
C ALA A 2 -19.03 0.87 1.71
N ASN A 3 -18.17 0.38 0.82
CA ASN A 3 -16.85 -0.13 1.10
C ASN A 3 -15.90 1.08 1.31
N HIS A 4 -15.94 1.69 2.49
CA HIS A 4 -15.06 2.81 2.83
C HIS A 4 -13.63 2.31 3.10
N GLN A 5 -12.90 1.96 2.04
CA GLN A 5 -11.45 1.90 2.11
C GLN A 5 -10.90 3.33 2.35
N PRO A 6 -9.90 3.54 3.23
CA PRO A 6 -9.20 4.82 3.28
C PRO A 6 -8.66 5.12 1.89
N ALA A 7 -8.87 6.35 1.41
CA ALA A 7 -8.55 6.76 0.06
C ALA A 7 -7.14 6.26 -0.32
N PRO A 8 -6.99 5.50 -1.42
CA PRO A 8 -5.68 5.02 -1.81
C PRO A 8 -4.78 6.23 -2.08
N GLY A 9 -3.69 6.34 -1.36
CA GLY A 9 -2.69 7.37 -1.66
C GLY A 9 -1.85 6.88 -2.83
N SER A 10 -1.61 7.71 -3.85
CA SER A 10 -0.71 7.30 -4.95
C SER A 10 0.74 7.64 -4.59
N CYS A 11 1.67 6.74 -4.90
CA CYS A 11 3.09 7.01 -4.82
C CYS A 11 3.44 8.15 -5.79
N ARG A 12 4.07 9.22 -5.30
CA ARG A 12 4.47 10.34 -6.16
C ARG A 12 5.61 9.99 -7.12
N THR A 13 6.37 8.94 -6.83
CA THR A 13 7.53 8.53 -7.62
C THR A 13 7.13 7.63 -8.79
N CYS A 14 6.42 6.53 -8.52
CA CYS A 14 6.05 5.55 -9.54
C CYS A 14 4.57 5.61 -9.96
N GLY A 15 3.74 6.43 -9.31
CA GLY A 15 2.31 6.54 -9.60
C GLY A 15 1.45 5.38 -9.06
N ALA A 16 2.05 4.37 -8.43
CA ALA A 16 1.32 3.21 -7.94
C ALA A 16 0.34 3.56 -6.82
N THR A 17 -0.82 2.89 -6.81
CA THR A 17 -1.84 2.97 -5.76
C THR A 17 -1.30 2.36 -4.45
N LEU A 18 -1.34 3.08 -3.34
CA LEU A 18 -0.86 2.64 -2.03
C LEU A 18 -2.01 2.51 -1.03
N LYS A 19 -1.87 1.56 -0.11
CA LYS A 19 -2.67 1.48 1.11
C LYS A 19 -1.84 1.96 2.29
N TRP A 20 -2.52 2.58 3.24
CA TRP A 20 -1.90 3.04 4.47
C TRP A 20 -2.26 2.10 5.62
N VAL A 21 -1.24 1.51 6.22
CA VAL A 21 -1.37 0.62 7.38
C VAL A 21 -0.88 1.37 8.62
N ARG A 22 -1.72 1.48 9.65
CA ARG A 22 -1.28 2.04 10.93
C ARG A 22 -0.51 1.00 11.74
N MET A 23 0.78 1.25 11.93
CA MET A 23 1.69 0.38 12.67
C MET A 23 1.48 0.53 14.18
N VAL A 24 1.50 -0.58 14.92
CA VAL A 24 1.36 -0.57 16.39
C VAL A 24 2.62 -0.07 17.05
N GLU A 25 3.78 -0.59 16.64
CA GLU A 25 5.06 -0.32 17.30
C GLU A 25 5.48 1.16 17.20
N SER A 26 5.34 1.75 16.02
CA SER A 26 5.74 3.15 15.80
C SER A 26 4.60 4.15 15.84
N GLY A 27 3.34 3.70 15.85
CA GLY A 27 2.16 4.56 15.72
C GLY A 27 1.98 5.25 14.36
N LYS A 28 2.95 5.10 13.45
CA LYS A 28 3.02 5.72 12.13
C LYS A 28 2.23 4.94 11.08
N SER A 29 1.80 5.62 10.02
CA SER A 29 1.19 5.01 8.85
C SER A 29 2.26 4.58 7.86
N LEU A 30 2.32 3.30 7.53
CA LEU A 30 3.24 2.73 6.55
C LEU A 30 2.53 2.56 5.20
N PRO A 31 3.12 3.06 4.09
CA PRO A 31 2.61 2.79 2.76
C PRO A 31 2.95 1.36 2.33
N VAL A 32 1.92 0.59 1.99
CA VAL A 32 2.03 -0.78 1.48
C VAL A 32 1.35 -0.90 0.12
N ASN A 33 1.72 -1.95 -0.61
CA ASN A 33 1.07 -2.29 -1.87
C ASN A 33 -0.42 -2.60 -1.63
N PRO A 34 -1.29 -2.30 -2.60
CA PRO A 34 -2.73 -2.39 -2.42
C PRO A 34 -3.20 -3.84 -2.44
N ILE A 35 -2.45 -4.72 -3.10
CA ILE A 35 -2.71 -6.15 -3.20
C ILE A 35 -1.99 -6.85 -2.03
N PRO A 36 -2.70 -7.67 -1.23
CA PRO A 36 -2.06 -8.48 -0.20
C PRO A 36 -1.20 -9.57 -0.86
N ASP A 37 -0.01 -9.77 -0.31
CA ASP A 37 1.01 -10.66 -0.84
C ASP A 37 1.52 -11.54 0.31
N PRO A 38 0.93 -12.73 0.51
CA PRO A 38 1.27 -13.61 1.64
C PRO A 38 2.62 -14.33 1.46
N GLU A 39 3.14 -14.42 0.23
CA GLU A 39 4.37 -15.16 -0.07
C GLU A 39 5.63 -14.29 0.07
N HIS A 40 5.57 -13.02 -0.30
CA HIS A 40 6.72 -12.10 -0.29
C HIS A 40 6.50 -10.82 0.54
N GLY A 41 5.29 -10.60 1.07
CA GLY A 41 5.02 -9.51 1.99
C GLY A 41 5.54 -9.79 3.40
N ASN A 42 5.84 -8.72 4.13
CA ASN A 42 6.28 -8.80 5.52
C ASN A 42 5.51 -7.84 6.44
N VAL A 43 4.46 -7.17 5.96
CA VAL A 43 3.66 -6.27 6.80
C VAL A 43 2.29 -6.89 7.00
N ALA A 44 2.03 -7.43 8.18
CA ALA A 44 0.73 -7.95 8.54
C ALA A 44 -0.16 -6.82 9.08
N ALA A 45 -1.38 -6.69 8.57
CA ALA A 45 -2.36 -5.71 9.02
C ALA A 45 -3.76 -6.30 9.05
N ARG A 46 -4.60 -5.82 9.96
CA ARG A 46 -6.01 -6.20 10.02
C ARG A 46 -6.91 -5.04 9.61
N TRP A 47 -8.02 -5.37 8.99
CA TRP A 47 -9.06 -4.38 8.70
C TRP A 47 -9.92 -4.14 9.95
N THR A 48 -10.13 -2.88 10.34
CA THR A 48 -10.96 -2.53 11.51
C THR A 48 -12.33 -1.97 11.14
N GLY A 49 -12.78 -2.13 9.90
CA GLY A 49 -14.01 -1.52 9.39
C GLY A 49 -13.80 -0.15 8.73
N GLU A 50 -12.83 0.63 9.25
CA GLU A 50 -12.54 1.98 8.75
C GLU A 50 -11.14 2.11 8.15
N ARG A 51 -10.15 1.39 8.71
CA ARG A 51 -8.75 1.47 8.26
C ARG A 51 -8.01 0.16 8.47
N TRP A 52 -6.88 0.02 7.79
CA TRP A 52 -5.90 -1.01 8.11
C TRP A 52 -5.12 -0.59 9.35
N ALA A 53 -5.30 -1.32 10.44
CA ALA A 53 -4.64 -1.05 11.71
C ALA A 53 -4.03 -2.32 12.29
N ALA A 54 -3.46 -2.17 13.47
CA ALA A 54 -2.68 -3.21 14.12
C ALA A 54 -1.54 -3.74 13.23
N GLY A 55 -0.93 -2.87 12.42
CA GLY A 55 0.17 -3.23 11.52
C GLY A 55 1.42 -3.63 12.31
N TYR A 56 2.04 -4.75 11.94
CA TYR A 56 3.34 -5.17 12.45
C TYR A 56 4.16 -5.82 11.33
N VAL A 57 5.49 -5.79 11.49
CA VAL A 57 6.41 -6.41 10.52
C VAL A 57 6.67 -7.86 10.95
N LEU A 58 6.37 -8.80 10.07
CA LEU A 58 6.68 -10.21 10.22
C LEU A 58 8.20 -10.41 10.04
N ARG A 59 8.79 -11.16 10.96
CA ARG A 59 10.16 -11.65 10.81
C ARG A 59 10.21 -12.81 9.83
N ARG A 60 11.40 -13.15 9.33
CA ARG A 60 11.60 -14.27 8.40
C ARG A 60 11.13 -15.58 9.06
N GLY A 61 10.15 -16.25 8.44
CA GLY A 61 9.54 -17.48 8.95
C GLY A 61 8.45 -17.26 10.00
N GLU A 62 8.08 -16.02 10.31
CA GLU A 62 6.99 -15.71 11.22
C GLU A 62 5.64 -15.76 10.49
N LEU A 63 4.66 -16.44 11.09
CA LEU A 63 3.32 -16.54 10.53
C LEU A 63 2.47 -15.34 10.96
N PRO A 64 1.65 -14.77 10.07
CA PRO A 64 0.67 -13.77 10.44
C PRO A 64 -0.33 -14.35 11.44
N LYS A 65 -0.71 -13.52 12.42
CA LYS A 65 -1.83 -13.81 13.31
C LYS A 65 -3.11 -14.08 12.48
N PRO A 66 -4.00 -14.96 12.96
CA PRO A 66 -5.25 -15.25 12.26
C PRO A 66 -6.09 -13.98 12.05
N GLY A 67 -6.63 -13.81 10.84
CA GLY A 67 -7.41 -12.63 10.44
C GLY A 67 -6.57 -11.43 9.99
N PHE A 68 -5.25 -11.53 9.98
CA PHE A 68 -4.37 -10.50 9.41
C PHE A 68 -4.09 -10.82 7.94
N LYS A 69 -4.03 -9.77 7.13
CA LYS A 69 -3.56 -9.85 5.74
C LYS A 69 -2.13 -9.36 5.68
N VAL A 70 -1.31 -10.09 4.94
CA VAL A 70 0.08 -9.72 4.71
C VAL A 70 0.15 -8.86 3.46
N PHE A 71 0.87 -7.75 3.58
CA PHE A 71 1.11 -6.81 2.52
C PHE A 71 2.61 -6.64 2.33
N ARG A 72 2.99 -6.31 1.11
CA ARG A 72 4.37 -5.93 0.79
C ARG A 72 4.54 -4.42 0.98
N PRO A 73 5.58 -3.95 1.68
CA PRO A 73 5.87 -2.53 1.82
C PRO A 73 6.21 -1.97 0.45
N HIS A 74 5.61 -0.84 0.10
CA HIS A 74 5.78 -0.29 -1.24
C HIS A 74 7.24 0.10 -1.53
N ALA A 75 7.99 0.53 -0.51
CA ALA A 75 9.40 0.86 -0.65
C ALA A 75 10.25 -0.31 -1.21
N ALA A 76 9.83 -1.57 -1.03
CA ALA A 76 10.53 -2.72 -1.60
C ALA A 76 10.29 -2.93 -3.11
N ASP A 77 9.21 -2.35 -3.64
CA ASP A 77 8.81 -2.44 -5.06
C ASP A 77 9.03 -1.12 -5.81
N CYS A 78 9.06 0.00 -5.08
CA CYS A 78 9.28 1.32 -5.61
C CYS A 78 10.73 1.47 -6.11
N LYS A 79 10.95 1.18 -7.39
CA LYS A 79 12.20 1.50 -8.08
C LYS A 79 12.21 2.99 -8.44
N PRO A 80 13.08 3.83 -7.85
CA PRO A 80 13.16 5.26 -8.15
C PRO A 80 13.65 5.56 -9.58
N GLU A 81 14.12 4.56 -10.33
CA GLU A 81 14.64 4.69 -11.69
C GLU A 81 13.57 4.57 -12.79
N ALA A 82 12.30 4.32 -12.44
CA ALA A 82 11.24 4.35 -13.46
C ALA A 82 11.07 5.81 -13.94
N PRO A 83 11.25 6.09 -15.25
CA PRO A 83 11.17 7.45 -15.77
C PRO A 83 9.81 8.04 -15.42
N LYS A 84 9.84 9.23 -14.80
CA LYS A 84 8.66 10.03 -14.50
C LYS A 84 7.81 10.09 -15.76
N LYS A 85 6.62 9.46 -15.76
CA LYS A 85 5.61 9.81 -16.77
C LYS A 85 5.18 11.23 -16.44
N THR A 86 5.90 12.20 -16.99
CA THR A 86 5.49 13.61 -17.00
C THR A 86 4.08 13.64 -17.54
N ARG A 87 3.18 14.24 -16.75
CA ARG A 87 1.80 14.52 -17.11
C ARG A 87 1.78 15.56 -18.23
N SER A 88 2.10 15.13 -19.44
CA SER A 88 2.07 15.95 -20.67
C SER A 88 1.38 15.22 -21.83
N GLU A 89 0.56 14.21 -21.54
CA GLU A 89 -0.29 13.54 -22.55
C GLU A 89 -1.74 13.35 -22.04
N SER A 90 -2.32 14.40 -21.45
CA SER A 90 -3.79 14.43 -21.24
C SER A 90 -4.43 15.75 -21.66
N ALA A 91 -3.77 16.50 -22.54
CA ALA A 91 -4.29 17.75 -23.10
C ALA A 91 -4.37 17.77 -24.63
N ALA A 92 -4.33 16.59 -25.30
CA ALA A 92 -4.46 16.49 -26.76
C ALA A 92 -5.73 15.76 -27.23
N ALA A 93 -6.56 15.22 -26.33
CA ALA A 93 -7.77 14.46 -26.70
C ALA A 93 -9.08 15.25 -26.45
N ALA A 94 -9.00 16.59 -26.34
CA ALA A 94 -10.17 17.46 -26.12
C ALA A 94 -10.31 18.56 -27.19
N LEU A 95 -9.81 18.30 -28.40
CA LEU A 95 -10.00 19.17 -29.56
C LEU A 95 -10.27 18.30 -30.80
N PHE A 96 -11.49 17.75 -30.92
CA PHE A 96 -12.19 17.53 -32.19
C PHE A 96 -13.68 17.36 -31.92
#